data_AF-A0A8B3N8Z1-F1
#
_entry.id   AF-A0A8B3N8Z1-F1
#
_cell.length_a   1.000
_cell.length_b   1.000
_cell.length_c   1.000
_cell.angle_alpha   90.00
_cell.angle_beta   90.00
_cell.angle_gamma   90.00
#
_symmetry.space_group_name_H-M   'P 1'
#
loop_
_entity.id
_entity.type
_entity.pdbx_description
1 polymer ?
#
loop_
_entity_poly.entity_id
_entity_poly.type
_entity_poly.pdbx_seq_one_letter_code
_entity_poly.pdbx_strand_id
1 'polypeptide(L)'
;MGRRREEEDPDRYLHLRGDHFHYRRRVPTEVRGLDDRGQFVRRSLDTRDRSKARTARDLHEAADNGIWAALLLGENPQAAQARYKLAVKRAESLGFVYRP
;
A
#
# COMPACT_ATOMS: atom_id res chain seq x y z
N MET A 1 3.91 26.60 -5.24
CA MET A 1 2.50 26.27 -5.54
C MET A 1 2.51 25.07 -6.50
N GLY A 2 2.10 23.87 -6.10
CA GLY A 2 2.19 22.69 -6.99
C GLY A 2 1.73 21.35 -6.39
N ARG A 3 1.56 21.26 -5.06
CA ARG A 3 1.25 19.99 -4.36
C ARG A 3 -0.18 19.48 -4.48
N ARG A 4 -1.09 20.19 -5.16
CA ARG A 4 -2.53 19.85 -5.15
C ARG A 4 -2.99 18.95 -6.32
N ARG A 5 -2.17 18.77 -7.36
CA ARG A 5 -2.54 17.98 -8.56
C ARG A 5 -2.23 16.48 -8.44
N GLU A 6 -1.32 16.07 -7.56
CA GLU A 6 -0.98 14.65 -7.36
C GLU A 6 -2.00 13.90 -6.48
N GLU A 7 -2.80 14.61 -5.67
CA GLU A 7 -3.83 13.99 -4.82
C GLU A 7 -5.02 13.45 -5.64
N GLU A 8 -5.32 14.05 -6.78
CA GLU A 8 -6.48 13.74 -7.63
C GLU A 8 -6.15 12.80 -8.80
N ASP A 9 -4.89 12.36 -8.95
CA ASP A 9 -4.55 11.41 -10.02
C ASP A 9 -5.15 10.02 -9.69
N PRO A 10 -6.11 9.53 -10.48
CA PRO A 10 -6.74 8.24 -10.23
C PRO A 10 -5.77 7.06 -10.37
N ASP A 11 -4.60 7.27 -10.97
CA ASP A 11 -3.52 6.29 -11.14
C ASP A 11 -2.29 6.62 -10.25
N ARG A 12 -2.44 7.46 -9.23
CA ARG A 12 -1.38 7.71 -8.23
C ARG A 12 -0.83 6.40 -7.67
N TYR A 13 0.49 6.34 -7.48
CA TYR A 13 1.22 5.15 -7.01
C TYR A 13 1.14 3.90 -7.91
N LEU A 14 0.42 3.95 -9.04
CA LEU A 14 0.46 2.90 -10.05
C LEU A 14 1.54 3.23 -11.07
N HIS A 15 2.33 2.23 -11.42
CA HIS A 15 3.32 2.32 -12.48
C HIS A 15 3.10 1.13 -13.42
N LEU A 16 2.83 1.40 -14.70
CA LEU A 16 2.80 0.37 -15.70
C LEU A 16 4.24 0.01 -16.09
N ARG A 17 4.61 -1.28 -15.98
CA ARG A 17 5.90 -1.79 -16.44
C ARG A 17 5.66 -2.95 -17.38
N GLY A 18 5.97 -2.76 -18.66
CA GLY A 18 5.50 -3.69 -19.70
C GLY A 18 3.98 -3.67 -19.73
N ASP A 19 3.36 -4.84 -19.53
CA ASP A 19 1.90 -4.97 -19.54
C ASP A 19 1.25 -4.96 -18.16
N HIS A 20 2.03 -5.03 -17.07
CA HIS A 20 1.50 -5.23 -15.71
C HIS A 20 1.66 -3.96 -14.86
N PHE A 21 0.65 -3.70 -14.04
CA PHE A 21 0.67 -2.62 -13.05
C PHE A 21 1.48 -3.00 -11.82
N HIS A 22 2.25 -2.04 -11.34
CA HIS A 22 3.02 -2.11 -10.12
C HIS A 22 2.59 -1.00 -9.17
N TYR A 23 2.50 -1.34 -7.89
CA TYR A 23 2.33 -0.38 -6.82
C TYR A 23 3.70 0.12 -6.35
N ARG A 24 3.88 1.44 -6.35
CA ARG A 24 5.08 2.08 -5.83
C ARG A 24 4.70 3.27 -4.96
N ARG A 25 5.01 3.17 -3.67
CA ARG A 25 4.78 4.24 -2.69
C ARG A 25 6.03 4.55 -1.90
N ARG A 26 6.26 5.83 -1.61
CA ARG A 26 7.37 6.27 -0.76
C ARG A 26 7.02 6.05 0.71
N VAL A 27 7.95 5.50 1.47
CA VAL A 27 7.83 5.39 2.92
C VAL A 27 8.04 6.77 3.57
N PRO A 28 7.13 7.24 4.43
CA PRO A 28 7.25 8.51 5.14
C PRO A 28 8.56 8.56 5.92
N THR A 29 9.18 9.73 6.00
CA THR A 29 10.49 9.88 6.64
C THR A 29 10.44 9.50 8.13
N GLU A 30 9.31 9.74 8.79
CA GLU A 30 9.09 9.45 10.22
C GLU A 30 9.13 7.95 10.53
N VAL A 31 8.64 7.11 9.62
CA VAL A 31 8.66 5.65 9.76
C VAL A 31 9.78 4.97 9.00
N ARG A 32 10.58 5.71 8.21
CA ARG A 32 11.66 5.14 7.40
C ARG A 32 12.74 4.46 8.25
N GLY A 33 12.97 4.92 9.48
CA GLY A 33 13.89 4.28 10.42
C GLY A 33 13.28 3.09 11.17
N LEU A 34 11.97 2.87 11.04
CA LEU A 34 11.22 1.82 11.73
C LEU A 34 10.75 0.71 10.78
N ASP A 35 10.69 0.99 9.47
CA ASP A 35 10.24 0.06 8.45
C ASP A 35 11.41 -0.52 7.64
N ASP A 36 11.62 -1.83 7.77
CA ASP A 36 12.68 -2.57 7.07
C ASP A 36 12.48 -2.68 5.54
N ARG A 37 11.30 -2.28 5.00
CA ARG A 37 11.05 -2.28 3.54
C ARG A 37 11.82 -1.17 2.81
N GLY A 38 12.55 -0.32 3.54
CA GLY A 38 13.43 0.70 3.00
C GLY A 38 12.69 1.97 2.56
N GLN A 39 13.21 2.66 1.54
CA GLN A 39 12.71 3.99 1.17
C GLN A 39 11.40 3.95 0.34
N PHE A 40 11.16 2.86 -0.39
CA PHE A 40 10.00 2.72 -1.28
C PHE A 40 9.40 1.33 -1.13
N VAL A 41 8.08 1.28 -0.89
CA VAL A 41 7.30 0.06 -1.04
C VAL A 41 7.08 -0.17 -2.53
N ARG A 42 7.50 -1.33 -3.02
CA ARG A 42 7.34 -1.78 -4.40
C ARG A 42 6.64 -3.14 -4.41
N ARG A 43 5.50 -3.24 -5.11
CA ARG A 43 4.78 -4.51 -5.29
C ARG A 43 4.30 -4.65 -6.72
N SER A 44 4.40 -5.85 -7.28
CA SER A 44 3.68 -6.16 -8.51
C SER A 44 2.22 -6.39 -8.17
N LEU A 45 1.30 -5.76 -8.91
CA LEU A 45 -0.13 -6.04 -8.79
C LEU A 45 -0.56 -7.17 -9.74
N ASP A 46 0.35 -7.60 -10.63
CA ASP A 46 0.17 -8.66 -11.62
C ASP A 46 -1.14 -8.56 -12.43
N THR A 47 -1.61 -7.33 -12.66
CA THR A 47 -2.83 -7.06 -13.40
C THR A 47 -2.52 -6.10 -14.54
N ARG A 48 -3.19 -6.31 -15.67
CA ARG A 48 -3.18 -5.41 -16.84
C ARG A 48 -4.41 -4.50 -16.87
N ASP A 49 -5.39 -4.80 -16.02
CA ASP A 49 -6.62 -4.05 -15.89
C ASP A 49 -6.43 -2.89 -14.90
N ARG A 50 -6.64 -1.66 -15.38
CA ARG A 50 -6.55 -0.42 -14.60
C ARG A 50 -7.51 -0.39 -13.42
N SER A 51 -8.74 -0.89 -13.60
CA SER A 51 -9.75 -0.88 -12.54
C SER A 51 -9.30 -1.78 -11.38
N LYS A 52 -8.87 -3.01 -11.70
CA LYS A 52 -8.30 -3.93 -10.72
C LYS A 52 -7.04 -3.38 -10.06
N ALA A 53 -6.18 -2.71 -10.84
CA ALA A 53 -4.97 -2.07 -10.31
C ALA A 53 -5.29 -0.99 -9.28
N ARG A 54 -6.30 -0.15 -9.53
CA ARG A 54 -6.76 0.88 -8.58
C ARG A 54 -7.29 0.28 -7.30
N THR A 55 -8.13 -0.74 -7.39
CA THR A 55 -8.62 -1.45 -6.19
C THR A 55 -7.50 -2.08 -5.39
N ALA A 56 -6.55 -2.76 -6.05
CA ALA A 56 -5.40 -3.35 -5.39
C ALA A 56 -4.48 -2.29 -4.75
N ARG A 57 -4.30 -1.14 -5.40
CA ARG A 57 -3.60 0.02 -4.83
C ARG A 57 -4.28 0.48 -3.54
N ASP A 58 -5.59 0.70 -3.56
CA ASP A 58 -6.31 1.22 -2.40
C ASP A 58 -6.19 0.27 -1.19
N LEU A 59 -6.22 -1.04 -1.44
CA LEU A 59 -5.96 -2.06 -0.43
C LEU A 59 -4.55 -1.97 0.14
N HIS A 60 -3.53 -1.85 -0.72
CA HIS A 60 -2.15 -1.70 -0.27
C HIS A 60 -1.90 -0.39 0.46
N GLU A 61 -2.51 0.71 0.02
CA GLU A 61 -2.43 2.00 0.67
C GLU A 61 -3.03 1.97 2.07
N ALA A 62 -4.23 1.40 2.22
CA ALA A 62 -4.87 1.22 3.53
C ALA A 62 -4.02 0.34 4.46
N ALA A 63 -3.45 -0.75 3.93
CA ALA A 63 -2.63 -1.66 4.71
C ALA A 63 -1.29 -1.02 5.15
N ASP A 64 -0.63 -0.28 4.26
CA ASP A 64 0.58 0.47 4.58
C ASP A 64 0.30 1.60 5.58
N ASN A 65 -0.82 2.32 5.45
CA ASN A 65 -1.25 3.32 6.43
C ASN A 65 -1.45 2.70 7.81
N GLY A 66 -2.08 1.52 7.90
CA GLY A 66 -2.25 0.81 9.16
C GLY A 66 -0.92 0.42 9.82
N ILE A 67 0.05 -0.04 9.03
CA ILE A 67 1.38 -0.37 9.56
C ILE A 67 2.12 0.88 10.03
N TRP A 68 2.15 1.93 9.21
CA TRP A 68 2.87 3.15 9.57
C TRP A 68 2.25 3.84 10.77
N ALA A 69 0.91 3.86 10.87
CA ALA A 69 0.23 4.34 12.07
C ALA A 69 0.68 3.54 13.31
N ALA A 70 0.69 2.20 13.22
CA ALA A 70 1.11 1.37 14.35
C ALA A 70 2.59 1.55 14.72
N LEU A 71 3.48 1.72 13.74
CA LEU A 71 4.90 2.04 13.97
C LEU A 71 5.07 3.40 14.66
N LEU A 72 4.31 4.43 14.23
CA LEU A 72 4.33 5.77 14.84
C LEU A 72 3.78 5.77 16.27
N LEU A 73 2.75 4.97 16.53
CA LEU A 73 2.15 4.82 17.86
C LEU A 73 3.05 4.04 18.83
N GLY A 74 4.16 3.46 18.36
CA GLY A 74 5.01 2.58 19.18
C GLY A 74 4.28 1.31 19.63
N GLU A 75 3.14 0.99 19.02
CA GLU A 75 2.42 -0.26 19.27
C GLU A 75 3.31 -1.40 18.81
N ASN A 76 3.40 -2.43 19.66
CA ASN A 76 4.27 -3.58 19.49
C ASN A 76 4.19 -4.09 18.02
N PRO A 77 5.29 -3.98 17.23
CA PRO A 77 5.26 -4.15 15.78
C PRO A 77 4.72 -5.53 15.36
N GLN A 78 4.78 -6.52 16.26
CA GLN A 78 4.21 -7.85 16.10
C GLN A 78 2.67 -7.84 16.04
N ALA A 79 1.99 -7.01 16.83
CA ALA A 79 0.53 -6.87 16.79
C ALA A 79 0.07 -6.15 15.50
N ALA A 80 0.84 -5.15 15.06
CA ALA A 80 0.63 -4.47 13.79
C ALA A 80 0.83 -5.40 12.59
N GLN A 81 1.90 -6.20 12.60
CA GLN A 81 2.17 -7.22 11.60
C GLN A 81 1.09 -8.31 11.59
N ALA A 82 0.55 -8.70 12.74
CA ALA A 82 -0.55 -9.67 12.83
C ALA A 82 -1.84 -9.11 12.19
N ARG A 83 -2.21 -7.86 12.48
CA ARG A 83 -3.35 -7.18 11.84
C ARG A 83 -3.15 -7.01 10.34
N TYR A 84 -1.94 -6.67 9.90
CA TYR A 84 -1.57 -6.59 8.48
C TYR A 84 -1.66 -7.96 7.79
N LYS A 85 -1.09 -9.02 8.38
CA LYS A 85 -1.18 -10.38 7.85
C LYS A 85 -2.64 -10.84 7.77
N LEU A 86 -3.47 -10.50 8.74
CA LEU A 86 -4.91 -10.78 8.68
C LEU A 86 -5.59 -10.00 7.55
N ALA A 87 -5.30 -8.71 7.38
CA ALA A 87 -5.85 -7.90 6.30
C ALA A 87 -5.43 -8.39 4.90
N VAL A 88 -4.16 -8.77 4.74
CA VAL A 88 -3.62 -9.37 3.51
C VAL A 88 -4.25 -10.72 3.24
N LYS A 89 -4.29 -11.62 4.23
CA LYS A 89 -4.88 -12.96 4.10
C LYS A 89 -6.38 -12.88 3.81
N ARG A 90 -7.06 -11.84 4.30
CA ARG A 90 -8.48 -11.56 4.02
C ARG A 90 -8.69 -10.99 2.63
N ALA A 91 -7.77 -10.15 2.14
CA ALA A 91 -7.76 -9.70 0.75
C ALA A 91 -7.46 -10.84 -0.25
N GLU A 92 -6.55 -11.75 0.14
CA GLU A 92 -6.19 -12.96 -0.61
C GLU A 92 -7.32 -14.00 -0.63
N SER A 93 -8.03 -14.22 0.49
CA SER A 93 -9.13 -15.19 0.53
C SER A 93 -10.42 -14.73 -0.16
N LEU A 94 -10.51 -13.45 -0.54
CA LEU A 94 -11.68 -12.87 -1.21
C LEU A 94 -11.51 -12.73 -2.72
N GLY A 95 -10.32 -12.93 -3.28
CA GLY A 95 -10.09 -12.61 -4.70
C GLY A 95 -10.42 -11.15 -5.04
N PHE A 96 -10.09 -10.21 -4.11
CA PHE A 96 -10.56 -8.81 -3.96
C PHE A 96 -11.98 -8.72 -3.36
N VAL A 97 -12.34 -8.02 -2.27
CA VAL A 97 -11.87 -6.77 -1.63
C VAL A 97 -12.17 -6.86 -0.12
N TYR A 98 -11.23 -6.47 0.75
CA TYR A 98 -11.53 -6.19 2.16
C TYR A 98 -12.06 -4.75 2.28
N ARG A 99 -13.30 -4.58 2.77
CA ARG A 99 -13.86 -3.28 3.14
C ARG A 99 -13.73 -3.04 4.65
N PRO A 100 -13.39 -1.81 5.06
CA PRO A 100 -13.09 -1.43 6.43
C PRO A 100 -14.27 -1.62 7.39
#